data_AF-A0A2V6F027-F1
#
_entry.id   AF-A0A2V6F027-F1
#
_cell.length_a   1.000
_cell.length_b   1.000
_cell.length_c   1.000
_cell.angle_alpha   90.00
_cell.angle_beta   90.00
_cell.angle_gamma   90.00
#
_symmetry.space_group_name_H-M   'P 1'
#
loop_
_entity.id
_entity.type
_entity.pdbx_description
1 polymer ?
#
loop_
_entity_poly.entity_id
_entity_poly.type
_entity_poly.pdbx_seq_one_letter_code
_entity_poly.pdbx_strand_id
1 'polypeptide(L)'
;MALLVPIPQLTQDGKSSSVLVSEKLITLSCSPVTFADGTPLTILNQPAATFLVYRLLPGGIQQVLDTAAKAWVSPSPSVAPQNLFWNDKENSWQAVIVAIGNKDNSTPAQDIFATSSLTGFPKYAAQCFFTGKDANGAPQSGQSLLSSPVMILAAGQNNLAGLTMDPQPPDPTSAKEIRIFLKNSALVEQGQVMILQDGAGFHVQLVAGGSTVVLSSGGEIVLSPSNGQPVQVNGDIAVSGRVLVGGVQVSVP
;
A
#
# COMPACT_ATOMS: atom_id res chain seq x y z
N MET A 1 7.12 39.75 3.68
CA MET A 1 5.87 39.20 4.25
C MET A 1 5.67 37.79 3.72
N ALA A 2 5.37 36.82 4.59
CA ALA A 2 5.30 35.43 4.17
C ALA A 2 4.15 35.18 3.18
N LEU A 3 4.37 34.27 2.22
CA LEU A 3 3.30 33.70 1.40
C LEU A 3 2.41 32.81 2.29
N LEU A 4 1.11 32.90 2.07
CA LEU A 4 0.12 31.99 2.66
C LEU A 4 -0.01 30.78 1.75
N VAL A 5 0.49 29.64 2.22
CA VAL A 5 0.47 28.37 1.50
C VAL A 5 -0.56 27.44 2.18
N PRO A 6 -1.57 26.93 1.43
CA PRO A 6 -2.61 26.09 2.01
C PRO A 6 -2.09 24.70 2.34
N ILE A 7 -2.85 23.96 3.16
CA ILE A 7 -2.58 22.54 3.42
C ILE A 7 -2.74 21.76 2.10
N PRO A 8 -1.70 21.04 1.63
CA PRO A 8 -1.76 20.36 0.35
C PRO A 8 -2.76 19.20 0.39
N GLN A 9 -3.32 18.89 -0.78
CA GLN A 9 -4.27 17.79 -0.93
C GLN A 9 -3.70 16.72 -1.88
N LEU A 10 -3.71 15.48 -1.42
CA LEU A 10 -3.42 14.30 -2.24
C LEU A 10 -4.75 13.69 -2.69
N THR A 11 -4.94 13.62 -4.00
CA THR A 11 -6.18 13.15 -4.61
C THR A 11 -5.90 12.15 -5.71
N GLN A 12 -6.90 11.33 -6.03
CA GLN A 12 -6.84 10.38 -7.12
C GLN A 12 -8.22 10.36 -7.79
N ASP A 13 -8.25 10.44 -9.12
CA ASP A 13 -9.48 10.60 -9.91
C ASP A 13 -10.35 11.79 -9.42
N GLY A 14 -9.70 12.88 -8.99
CA GLY A 14 -10.34 14.10 -8.48
C GLY A 14 -10.96 13.98 -7.08
N LYS A 15 -10.69 12.90 -6.35
CA LYS A 15 -11.25 12.66 -5.01
C LYS A 15 -10.15 12.55 -3.95
N SER A 16 -10.37 13.20 -2.80
CA SER A 16 -9.57 12.97 -1.60
C SER A 16 -9.97 11.65 -0.93
N SER A 17 -8.98 10.90 -0.46
CA SER A 17 -9.20 9.66 0.27
C SER A 17 -8.06 9.44 1.26
N SER A 18 -8.34 8.77 2.39
CA SER A 18 -7.31 8.30 3.32
C SER A 18 -6.56 7.08 2.78
N VAL A 19 -7.05 6.46 1.71
CA VAL A 19 -6.46 5.30 1.03
C VAL A 19 -6.45 5.54 -0.48
N LEU A 20 -5.26 5.50 -1.07
CA LEU A 20 -4.99 5.62 -2.50
C LEU A 20 -4.40 4.30 -3.02
N VAL A 21 -4.34 4.12 -4.34
CA VAL A 21 -3.78 2.91 -4.95
C VAL A 21 -2.63 3.24 -5.88
N SER A 22 -1.55 2.47 -5.82
CA SER A 22 -0.31 2.80 -6.52
C SER A 22 -0.42 2.74 -8.05
N GLU A 23 -1.40 1.99 -8.55
CA GLU A 23 -1.68 1.75 -9.97
C GLU A 23 -2.25 2.98 -10.70
N LYS A 24 -2.63 4.04 -9.98
CA LYS A 24 -3.15 5.28 -10.57
C LYS A 24 -2.29 6.48 -10.20
N LEU A 25 -2.47 7.55 -10.98
CA LEU A 25 -1.81 8.82 -10.73
C LEU A 25 -2.38 9.48 -9.47
N ILE A 26 -1.49 9.87 -8.54
CA ILE A 26 -1.85 10.65 -7.37
C ILE A 26 -1.53 12.11 -7.67
N THR A 27 -2.54 12.98 -7.62
CA THR A 27 -2.38 14.41 -7.83
C THR A 27 -2.18 15.10 -6.49
N LEU A 28 -1.06 15.80 -6.35
CA LEU A 28 -0.80 16.74 -5.27
C LEU A 28 -1.24 18.14 -5.71
N SER A 29 -2.09 18.80 -4.94
CA SER A 29 -2.46 20.21 -5.14
C SER A 29 -2.02 21.06 -3.97
N CYS A 30 -1.38 22.20 -4.25
CA CYS A 30 -0.89 23.16 -3.26
C CYS A 30 -1.44 24.56 -3.58
N SER A 31 -2.76 24.74 -3.67
CA SER A 31 -3.38 25.99 -4.11
C SER A 31 -4.73 26.28 -3.44
N PRO A 32 -5.16 27.56 -3.38
CA PRO A 32 -4.46 28.76 -3.88
C PRO A 32 -3.34 29.21 -2.93
N VAL A 33 -2.20 29.62 -3.49
CA VAL A 33 -1.13 30.30 -2.74
C VAL A 33 -1.32 31.81 -2.90
N THR A 34 -1.24 32.56 -1.81
CA THR A 34 -1.48 34.01 -1.84
C THR A 34 -0.39 34.79 -1.13
N PHE A 35 -0.17 36.03 -1.55
CA PHE A 35 0.53 37.03 -0.77
C PHE A 35 -0.33 37.47 0.43
N ALA A 36 0.26 38.19 1.38
CA ALA A 36 -0.45 38.65 2.58
C ALA A 36 -1.63 39.60 2.28
N ASP A 37 -1.63 40.24 1.12
CA ASP A 37 -2.71 41.09 0.63
C ASP A 37 -3.84 40.31 -0.09
N GLY A 38 -3.71 38.98 -0.18
CA GLY A 38 -4.66 38.10 -0.86
C GLY A 38 -4.42 37.91 -2.36
N THR A 39 -3.45 38.61 -2.96
CA THR A 39 -3.10 38.44 -4.37
C THR A 39 -2.61 37.00 -4.62
N PRO A 40 -3.07 36.31 -5.67
CA PRO A 40 -2.62 34.95 -5.96
C PRO A 40 -1.17 34.93 -6.45
N LEU A 41 -0.41 33.95 -5.99
CA LEU A 41 0.91 33.63 -6.53
C LEU A 41 0.75 32.79 -7.80
N THR A 42 1.11 33.36 -8.94
CA THR A 42 1.03 32.71 -10.26
C THR A 42 2.41 32.63 -10.91
N ILE A 43 2.48 32.04 -12.11
CA ILE A 43 3.72 31.97 -12.90
C ILE A 43 4.33 33.36 -13.20
N LEU A 44 3.52 34.42 -13.24
CA LEU A 44 3.98 35.79 -13.52
C LEU A 44 4.90 36.35 -12.43
N ASN A 45 4.82 35.80 -11.22
CA ASN A 45 5.60 36.22 -10.07
C ASN A 45 7.01 35.58 -10.02
N GLN A 46 7.42 34.87 -11.08
CA GLN A 46 8.68 34.10 -11.17
C GLN A 46 8.92 33.17 -9.95
N PRO A 47 7.95 32.35 -9.54
CA PRO A 47 8.09 31.58 -8.32
C PRO A 47 9.02 30.37 -8.48
N ALA A 48 9.65 29.95 -7.38
CA ALA A 48 10.08 28.58 -7.22
C ALA A 48 9.02 27.83 -6.40
N ALA A 49 8.34 26.87 -7.03
CA ALA A 49 7.28 26.07 -6.42
C ALA A 49 7.75 24.62 -6.31
N THR A 50 7.90 24.11 -5.09
CA THR A 50 8.45 22.79 -4.83
C THR A 50 7.71 22.04 -3.74
N PHE A 51 7.95 20.73 -3.61
CA PHE A 51 7.34 19.89 -2.59
C PHE A 51 8.28 18.79 -2.10
N LEU A 52 8.00 18.30 -0.89
CA LEU A 52 8.60 17.10 -0.32
C LEU A 52 7.50 16.09 0.03
N VAL A 53 7.82 14.80 -0.13
CA VAL A 53 6.97 13.69 0.30
C VAL A 53 7.59 13.09 1.55
N TYR A 54 6.75 12.87 2.54
CA TYR A 54 7.13 12.27 3.81
C TYR A 54 6.47 10.91 3.98
N ARG A 55 7.23 9.97 4.52
CA ARG A 55 6.76 8.69 5.05
C ARG A 55 6.66 8.81 6.56
N LEU A 56 5.48 8.57 7.08
CA LEU A 56 5.13 8.61 8.50
C LEU A 56 5.04 7.16 9.01
N LEU A 57 5.93 6.83 9.94
CA LEU A 57 6.05 5.50 10.54
C LEU A 57 5.48 5.50 11.97
N PRO A 58 5.15 4.32 12.52
CA PRO A 58 4.79 4.20 13.94
C PRO A 58 5.84 4.81 14.87
N GLY A 59 5.39 5.30 16.04
CA GLY A 59 6.28 5.97 17.00
C GLY A 59 6.64 7.41 16.65
N GLY A 60 5.97 8.03 15.68
CA GLY A 60 6.18 9.43 15.30
C GLY A 60 7.42 9.66 14.44
N ILE A 61 8.05 8.58 13.95
CA ILE A 61 9.21 8.66 13.07
C ILE A 61 8.76 9.17 11.71
N GLN A 62 9.41 10.21 11.23
CA GLN A 62 9.19 10.79 9.91
C GLN A 62 10.44 10.60 9.07
N GLN A 63 10.24 10.24 7.81
CA GLN A 63 11.28 10.19 6.78
C GLN A 63 10.83 11.00 5.58
N VAL A 64 11.77 11.52 4.83
CA VAL A 64 11.53 12.27 3.59
C VAL A 64 12.06 11.47 2.41
N LEU A 65 11.36 11.54 1.28
CA LEU A 65 11.81 10.90 0.05
C LEU A 65 12.94 11.73 -0.56
N ASP A 66 14.15 11.17 -0.55
CA ASP A 66 15.23 11.64 -1.42
C ASP A 66 15.07 10.94 -2.78
N THR A 67 14.58 11.70 -3.76
CA THR A 67 14.33 11.18 -5.11
C THR A 67 15.61 10.90 -5.89
N ALA A 68 16.69 11.64 -5.62
CA ALA A 68 17.97 11.43 -6.27
C ALA A 68 18.65 10.16 -5.72
N ALA A 69 18.62 9.98 -4.40
CA ALA A 69 19.12 8.78 -3.74
C ALA A 69 18.16 7.58 -3.84
N LYS A 70 16.94 7.79 -4.34
CA LYS A 70 15.84 6.80 -4.37
C LYS A 70 15.67 6.08 -3.04
N ALA A 71 15.59 6.84 -1.95
CA ALA A 71 15.56 6.30 -0.61
C ALA A 71 14.74 7.17 0.34
N TRP A 72 14.21 6.54 1.39
CA TRP A 72 13.63 7.24 2.53
C TRP A 72 14.73 7.56 3.54
N VAL A 73 14.96 8.85 3.77
CA VAL A 73 16.02 9.34 4.66
C VAL A 73 15.43 10.16 5.81
N SER A 74 16.21 10.39 6.86
CA SER A 74 15.80 11.30 7.93
C SER A 74 15.61 12.72 7.38
N PRO A 75 14.58 13.47 7.80
CA PRO A 75 14.35 14.83 7.34
C PRO A 75 15.57 15.72 7.59
N SER A 76 16.06 16.34 6.53
CA SER A 76 17.21 17.24 6.55
C SER A 76 17.01 18.36 5.52
N PRO A 77 17.50 19.59 5.77
CA PRO A 77 17.48 20.68 4.78
C PRO A 77 18.24 20.36 3.48
N SER A 78 19.09 19.34 3.48
CA SER A 78 19.88 18.93 2.31
C SER A 78 19.08 18.12 1.28
N VAL A 79 17.89 17.63 1.63
CA VAL A 79 17.08 16.82 0.71
C VAL A 79 16.45 17.74 -0.33
N ALA A 80 16.82 17.52 -1.60
CA ALA A 80 16.34 18.33 -2.70
C ALA A 80 14.82 18.16 -2.91
N PRO A 81 14.03 19.24 -2.89
CA PRO A 81 12.60 19.16 -3.13
C PRO A 81 12.30 18.94 -4.62
N GLN A 82 11.14 18.39 -4.90
CA GLN A 82 10.64 18.16 -6.25
C GLN A 82 9.85 19.37 -6.76
N ASN A 83 9.80 19.58 -8.07
CA ASN A 83 9.10 20.74 -8.63
C ASN A 83 7.58 20.53 -8.71
N LEU A 84 6.83 21.58 -8.40
CA LEU A 84 5.43 21.72 -8.78
C LEU A 84 5.34 22.36 -10.17
N PHE A 85 4.29 22.07 -10.90
CA PHE A 85 3.94 22.73 -12.16
C PHE A 85 2.64 23.53 -12.01
N TRP A 86 2.47 24.54 -12.85
CA TRP A 86 1.24 25.33 -12.92
C TRP A 86 0.24 24.67 -13.88
N ASN A 87 -1.00 24.48 -13.44
CA ASN A 87 -2.11 24.02 -14.24
C ASN A 87 -3.01 25.21 -14.61
N ASP A 88 -2.91 25.68 -15.85
CA ASP A 88 -3.67 26.84 -16.35
C ASP A 88 -5.19 26.63 -16.34
N LYS A 89 -5.66 25.39 -16.51
CA LYS A 89 -7.11 25.10 -16.53
C LYS A 89 -7.72 25.23 -15.15
N GLU A 90 -6.97 24.85 -14.13
CA GLU A 90 -7.42 24.84 -12.74
C GLU A 90 -6.87 26.02 -11.93
N ASN A 91 -6.06 26.89 -12.55
CA ASN A 91 -5.34 27.99 -11.90
C ASN A 91 -4.67 27.54 -10.59
N SER A 92 -3.95 26.42 -10.63
CA SER A 92 -3.39 25.80 -9.44
C SER A 92 -2.01 25.19 -9.64
N TRP A 93 -1.21 25.19 -8.58
CA TRP A 93 0.07 24.51 -8.47
C TRP A 93 -0.13 23.04 -8.10
N GLN A 94 0.43 22.16 -8.94
CA GLN A 94 0.21 20.72 -8.84
C GLN A 94 1.49 19.91 -9.05
N ALA A 95 1.47 18.66 -8.61
CA ALA A 95 2.40 17.62 -9.02
C ALA A 95 1.66 16.30 -9.22
N VAL A 96 2.26 15.41 -10.02
CA VAL A 96 1.79 14.05 -10.20
C VAL A 96 2.80 13.11 -9.55
N ILE A 97 2.33 12.31 -8.61
CA ILE A 97 3.09 11.27 -7.92
C ILE A 97 2.71 9.94 -8.54
N VAL A 98 3.71 9.23 -9.07
CA VAL A 98 3.57 7.87 -9.60
C VAL A 98 4.13 6.92 -8.54
N ALA A 99 3.28 6.13 -7.90
CA ALA A 99 3.71 5.30 -6.77
C ALA A 99 4.16 3.88 -7.19
N ILE A 100 3.72 3.38 -8.34
CA ILE A 100 4.07 2.06 -8.85
C ILE A 100 5.38 2.05 -9.66
N GLY A 101 6.14 0.97 -9.56
CA GLY A 101 7.33 0.71 -10.40
C GLY A 101 8.58 1.52 -10.05
N ASN A 102 8.45 2.52 -9.17
CA ASN A 102 9.57 3.29 -8.65
C ASN A 102 10.29 2.48 -7.58
N LYS A 103 11.40 1.83 -7.96
CA LYS A 103 12.24 1.04 -7.07
C LYS A 103 13.20 1.92 -6.27
N ASP A 104 13.39 1.56 -5.00
CA ASP A 104 14.44 2.11 -4.15
C ASP A 104 15.81 1.51 -4.50
N ASN A 105 16.87 2.08 -3.94
CA ASN A 105 18.24 1.60 -4.14
C ASN A 105 18.65 0.52 -3.13
N SER A 106 17.71 -0.16 -2.47
CA SER A 106 18.03 -1.28 -1.58
C SER A 106 18.39 -2.54 -2.38
N THR A 107 18.99 -3.54 -1.70
CA THR A 107 19.34 -4.83 -2.31
C THR A 107 18.72 -5.96 -1.48
N PRO A 108 17.72 -6.70 -1.99
CA PRO A 108 17.06 -6.53 -3.30
C PRO A 108 16.17 -5.29 -3.35
N ALA A 109 16.10 -4.63 -4.52
CA ALA A 109 15.34 -3.39 -4.70
C ALA A 109 13.84 -3.57 -4.44
N GLN A 110 13.24 -2.63 -3.70
CA GLN A 110 11.84 -2.66 -3.30
C GLN A 110 11.09 -1.48 -3.92
N ASP A 111 9.76 -1.53 -4.04
CA ASP A 111 9.01 -0.33 -4.43
C ASP A 111 9.13 0.74 -3.33
N ILE A 112 9.38 1.99 -3.70
CA ILE A 112 9.52 3.13 -2.77
C ILE A 112 8.26 3.28 -1.91
N PHE A 113 7.09 3.01 -2.48
CA PHE A 113 5.79 3.03 -1.79
C PHE A 113 5.30 1.64 -1.38
N ALA A 114 6.22 0.69 -1.18
CA ALA A 114 5.87 -0.67 -0.76
C ALA A 114 5.27 -0.72 0.65
N THR A 115 4.45 -1.75 0.87
CA THR A 115 4.05 -2.18 2.22
C THR A 115 5.20 -2.95 2.85
N SER A 116 5.52 -2.64 4.11
CA SER A 116 6.47 -3.42 4.89
C SER A 116 5.72 -4.48 5.68
N SER A 117 6.17 -5.74 5.60
CA SER A 117 5.62 -6.81 6.42
C SER A 117 5.89 -6.61 7.93
N LEU A 118 6.93 -5.86 8.29
CA LEU A 118 7.28 -5.56 9.69
C LEU A 118 6.58 -4.32 10.26
N THR A 119 6.43 -3.26 9.46
CA THR A 119 5.91 -1.96 9.95
C THR A 119 4.50 -1.65 9.44
N GLY A 120 3.90 -2.55 8.68
CA GLY A 120 2.57 -2.40 8.09
C GLY A 120 2.57 -1.43 6.90
N PHE A 121 1.42 -0.78 6.70
CA PHE A 121 1.24 0.22 5.65
C PHE A 121 1.74 1.58 6.12
N PRO A 122 2.85 2.10 5.56
CA PRO A 122 3.30 3.45 5.88
C PRO A 122 2.23 4.45 5.45
N LYS A 123 2.09 5.54 6.22
CA LYS A 123 1.29 6.68 5.78
C LYS A 123 2.19 7.69 5.10
N TYR A 124 1.67 8.40 4.12
CA TYR A 124 2.39 9.38 3.35
C TYR A 124 1.72 10.74 3.48
N ALA A 125 2.52 11.80 3.52
CA ALA A 125 2.05 13.18 3.51
C ALA A 125 2.96 14.03 2.63
N ALA A 126 2.46 15.17 2.15
CA ALA A 126 3.23 16.11 1.34
C ALA A 126 3.29 17.48 2.01
N GLN A 127 4.37 18.21 1.78
CA GLN A 127 4.53 19.61 2.17
C GLN A 127 4.99 20.41 0.96
N CYS A 128 4.44 21.59 0.75
CA CYS A 128 4.78 22.45 -0.38
C CYS A 128 5.50 23.71 0.09
N PHE A 129 6.43 24.18 -0.73
CA PHE A 129 7.29 25.34 -0.49
C PHE A 129 7.21 26.26 -1.69
N PHE A 130 7.11 27.55 -1.42
CA PHE A 130 7.00 28.57 -2.45
C PHE A 130 7.94 29.73 -2.17
N THR A 131 8.54 30.24 -3.22
CA THR A 131 9.10 31.60 -3.27
C THR A 131 8.47 32.37 -4.42
N GLY A 132 8.51 33.69 -4.39
CA GLY A 132 8.03 34.54 -5.48
C GLY A 132 8.34 36.01 -5.22
N LYS A 133 8.05 36.88 -6.19
CA LYS A 133 8.20 38.34 -6.05
C LYS A 133 6.83 39.01 -5.97
N ASP A 134 6.67 39.91 -5.01
CA ASP A 134 5.48 40.77 -4.92
C ASP A 134 5.49 41.88 -5.99
N ALA A 135 4.46 42.74 -5.98
CA ALA A 135 4.34 43.85 -6.94
C ALA A 135 5.49 44.86 -6.89
N ASN A 136 6.20 44.96 -5.76
CA ASN A 136 7.37 45.82 -5.60
C ASN A 136 8.69 45.11 -5.96
N GLY A 137 8.61 43.86 -6.43
CA GLY A 137 9.76 43.03 -6.76
C GLY A 137 10.45 42.41 -5.54
N ALA A 138 9.90 42.55 -4.33
CA ALA A 138 10.51 42.02 -3.12
C ALA A 138 10.26 40.50 -3.00
N PRO A 139 11.29 39.71 -2.64
CA PRO A 139 11.17 38.26 -2.51
C PRO A 139 10.31 37.90 -1.30
N GLN A 140 9.37 37.00 -1.52
CA GLN A 140 8.50 36.41 -0.50
C GLN A 140 8.65 34.89 -0.53
N SER A 141 8.46 34.26 0.63
CA SER A 141 8.51 32.81 0.77
C SER A 141 7.44 32.30 1.73
N GLY A 142 7.06 31.03 1.59
CA GLY A 142 6.13 30.37 2.48
C GLY A 142 6.22 28.86 2.36
N GLN A 143 5.73 28.19 3.40
CA GLN A 143 5.64 26.73 3.47
C GLN A 143 4.27 26.34 3.99
N SER A 144 3.73 25.23 3.51
CA SER A 144 2.48 24.68 4.02
C SER A 144 2.70 23.89 5.31
N LEU A 145 1.63 23.54 6.01
CA LEU A 145 1.64 22.36 6.89
C LEU A 145 1.67 21.07 6.05
N LEU A 146 1.89 19.93 6.70
CA LEU A 146 1.75 18.62 6.05
C LEU A 146 0.30 18.38 5.61
N SER A 147 0.12 17.73 4.46
CA SER A 147 -1.17 17.21 4.03
C SER A 147 -1.72 16.19 5.04
N SER A 148 -3.02 15.89 4.93
CA SER A 148 -3.59 14.74 5.64
C SER A 148 -2.84 13.45 5.26
N PRO A 149 -2.51 12.57 6.23
CA PRO A 149 -1.83 11.33 5.95
C PRO A 149 -2.70 10.38 5.11
N VAL A 150 -2.13 9.82 4.05
CA VAL A 150 -2.78 8.82 3.18
C VAL A 150 -2.02 7.50 3.18
N MET A 151 -2.73 6.40 3.07
CA MET A 151 -2.16 5.10 2.76
C MET A 151 -2.08 4.95 1.24
N ILE A 152 -1.00 4.37 0.73
CA ILE A 152 -0.91 3.98 -0.68
C ILE A 152 -0.83 2.46 -0.72
N LEU A 153 -1.87 1.82 -1.25
CA LEU A 153 -1.91 0.38 -1.43
C LEU A 153 -1.06 0.02 -2.66
N ALA A 154 -0.20 -0.98 -2.51
CA ALA A 154 0.53 -1.55 -3.63
C ALA A 154 -0.44 -2.22 -4.62
N ALA A 155 0.05 -2.49 -5.83
CA ALA A 155 -0.73 -3.17 -6.86
C ALA A 155 -1.33 -4.47 -6.34
N GLY A 156 -2.61 -4.69 -6.66
CA GLY A 156 -3.36 -5.86 -6.21
C GLY A 156 -3.71 -5.94 -4.71
N GLN A 157 -3.25 -5.02 -3.85
CA GLN A 157 -3.63 -5.03 -2.43
C GLN A 157 -5.05 -4.52 -2.18
N ASN A 158 -5.57 -3.66 -3.06
CA ASN A 158 -6.95 -3.22 -3.11
C ASN A 158 -7.90 -4.26 -3.72
N ASN A 159 -7.38 -5.34 -4.31
CA ASN A 159 -8.23 -6.36 -4.89
C ASN A 159 -8.92 -7.17 -3.80
N LEU A 160 -10.23 -7.37 -3.97
CA LEU A 160 -11.01 -8.27 -3.13
C LEU A 160 -10.67 -9.73 -3.38
N ALA A 161 -10.01 -10.09 -4.48
CA ALA A 161 -9.49 -11.43 -4.73
C ALA A 161 -8.15 -11.36 -5.45
N GLY A 162 -7.29 -12.34 -5.27
CA GLY A 162 -5.99 -12.33 -5.91
C GLY A 162 -5.25 -13.65 -5.86
N LEU A 163 -4.09 -13.67 -6.50
CA LEU A 163 -3.11 -14.75 -6.47
C LEU A 163 -1.76 -14.16 -6.04
N THR A 164 -1.12 -14.77 -5.05
CA THR A 164 0.25 -14.44 -4.61
C THR A 164 1.12 -15.69 -4.68
N MET A 165 2.44 -15.50 -4.80
CA MET A 165 3.43 -16.57 -4.77
C MET A 165 4.53 -16.24 -3.75
N ASP A 166 5.18 -17.23 -3.16
CA ASP A 166 6.36 -17.03 -2.29
C ASP A 166 7.58 -17.73 -2.89
N PRO A 167 8.77 -17.10 -2.96
CA PRO A 167 9.14 -15.79 -2.40
C PRO A 167 8.59 -14.58 -3.17
N GLN A 168 8.62 -13.40 -2.53
CA GLN A 168 8.37 -12.10 -3.17
C GLN A 168 9.67 -11.29 -3.28
N PRO A 169 10.03 -10.74 -4.47
CA PRO A 169 9.31 -10.83 -5.74
C PRO A 169 9.29 -12.26 -6.31
N PRO A 170 8.29 -12.62 -7.15
CA PRO A 170 8.11 -13.99 -7.59
C PRO A 170 9.30 -14.49 -8.43
N ASP A 171 9.89 -15.60 -8.00
CA ASP A 171 10.91 -16.35 -8.74
C ASP A 171 10.34 -17.71 -9.16
N PRO A 172 10.12 -17.95 -10.46
CA PRO A 172 9.52 -19.21 -10.94
C PRO A 172 10.42 -20.43 -10.69
N THR A 173 11.70 -20.23 -10.37
CA THR A 173 12.65 -21.33 -10.09
C THR A 173 12.70 -21.72 -8.61
N SER A 174 12.13 -20.91 -7.72
CA SER A 174 12.17 -21.12 -6.27
C SER A 174 10.81 -20.97 -5.57
N ALA A 175 9.71 -20.94 -6.33
CA ALA A 175 8.36 -20.83 -5.79
C ALA A 175 8.03 -22.01 -4.85
N LYS A 176 7.66 -21.68 -3.60
CA LYS A 176 7.27 -22.66 -2.56
C LYS A 176 5.82 -22.56 -2.14
N GLU A 177 5.16 -21.44 -2.43
CA GLU A 177 3.75 -21.23 -2.10
C GLU A 177 3.05 -20.54 -3.28
N ILE A 178 1.83 -20.98 -3.59
CA ILE A 178 0.85 -20.24 -4.37
C ILE A 178 -0.39 -20.09 -3.51
N ARG A 179 -0.89 -18.88 -3.36
CA ARG A 179 -2.09 -18.57 -2.58
C ARG A 179 -3.10 -17.82 -3.44
N ILE A 180 -4.31 -18.34 -3.53
CA ILE A 180 -5.47 -17.69 -4.12
C ILE A 180 -6.37 -17.28 -2.96
N PHE A 181 -6.77 -16.02 -2.87
CA PHE A 181 -7.52 -15.51 -1.71
C PHE A 181 -8.73 -14.68 -2.11
N LEU A 182 -9.68 -14.55 -1.17
CA LEU A 182 -10.82 -13.65 -1.21
C LEU A 182 -10.87 -12.82 0.08
N LYS A 183 -11.11 -11.52 -0.03
CA LYS A 183 -11.24 -10.54 1.06
C LYS A 183 -12.65 -9.94 1.08
N ASN A 184 -13.06 -9.44 2.23
CA ASN A 184 -14.27 -8.64 2.37
C ASN A 184 -14.03 -7.17 1.97
N SER A 185 -15.08 -6.34 2.03
CA SER A 185 -15.02 -4.91 1.72
C SER A 185 -14.09 -4.10 2.63
N ALA A 186 -13.71 -4.65 3.79
CA ALA A 186 -12.72 -4.08 4.70
C ALA A 186 -11.29 -4.61 4.43
N LEU A 187 -11.08 -5.30 3.30
CA LEU A 187 -9.80 -5.92 2.88
C LEU A 187 -9.26 -7.01 3.82
N VAL A 188 -10.13 -7.60 4.67
CA VAL A 188 -9.79 -8.75 5.52
C VAL A 188 -10.06 -10.05 4.76
N GLU A 189 -9.05 -10.91 4.65
CA GLU A 189 -9.17 -12.23 4.01
C GLU A 189 -10.26 -13.07 4.69
N GLN A 190 -11.17 -13.61 3.89
CA GLN A 190 -12.29 -14.46 4.32
C GLN A 190 -12.00 -15.94 4.05
N GLY A 191 -11.21 -16.21 3.01
CA GLY A 191 -10.80 -17.56 2.66
C GLY A 191 -9.70 -17.57 1.61
N GLN A 192 -9.08 -18.74 1.49
CA GLN A 192 -7.96 -18.95 0.57
C GLN A 192 -7.84 -20.42 0.15
N VAL A 193 -7.24 -20.62 -1.02
CA VAL A 193 -6.68 -21.88 -1.48
C VAL A 193 -5.17 -21.70 -1.55
N MET A 194 -4.43 -22.58 -0.90
CA MET A 194 -2.98 -22.52 -0.82
C MET A 194 -2.39 -23.83 -1.35
N ILE A 195 -1.41 -23.73 -2.22
CA ILE A 195 -0.58 -24.83 -2.69
C ILE A 195 0.80 -24.55 -2.14
N LEU A 196 1.36 -25.46 -1.34
CA LEU A 196 2.64 -25.19 -0.70
C LEU A 196 3.55 -26.42 -0.63
N GLN A 197 4.84 -26.14 -0.63
CA GLN A 197 5.91 -27.10 -0.48
C GLN A 197 6.77 -26.71 0.72
N ASP A 198 6.70 -27.52 1.79
CA ASP A 198 7.48 -27.35 3.00
C ASP A 198 8.37 -28.58 3.28
N GLY A 199 8.96 -28.64 4.48
CA GLY A 199 9.78 -29.78 4.90
C GLY A 199 9.01 -31.10 5.07
N ALA A 200 7.67 -31.05 5.17
CA ALA A 200 6.80 -32.22 5.23
C ALA A 200 6.32 -32.67 3.83
N GLY A 201 6.45 -31.81 2.82
CA GLY A 201 6.21 -32.14 1.41
C GLY A 201 5.27 -31.17 0.73
N PHE A 202 4.67 -31.62 -0.37
CA PHE A 202 3.69 -30.84 -1.13
C PHE A 202 2.29 -31.06 -0.57
N HIS A 203 1.52 -29.99 -0.38
CA HIS A 203 0.11 -30.10 0.01
C HIS A 203 -0.75 -28.95 -0.52
N VAL A 204 -2.06 -29.22 -0.59
CA VAL A 204 -3.09 -28.26 -0.97
C VAL A 204 -4.01 -28.02 0.21
N GLN A 205 -4.19 -26.77 0.59
CA GLN A 205 -5.00 -26.35 1.72
C GLN A 205 -6.12 -25.41 1.27
N LEU A 206 -7.35 -25.68 1.70
CA LEU A 206 -8.47 -24.73 1.64
C LEU A 206 -8.72 -24.17 3.04
N VAL A 207 -8.90 -22.86 3.16
CA VAL A 207 -9.19 -22.18 4.42
C VAL A 207 -10.42 -21.29 4.24
N ALA A 208 -11.35 -21.37 5.18
CA ALA A 208 -12.53 -20.50 5.23
C ALA A 208 -12.95 -20.24 6.68
N GLY A 209 -12.87 -18.99 7.14
CA GLY A 209 -13.41 -18.58 8.45
C GLY A 209 -12.96 -19.44 9.64
N GLY A 210 -11.70 -19.91 9.64
CA GLY A 210 -11.14 -20.78 10.69
C GLY A 210 -11.31 -22.28 10.50
N SER A 211 -12.01 -22.72 9.45
CA SER A 211 -12.03 -24.14 9.03
C SER A 211 -10.94 -24.40 8.00
N THR A 212 -10.38 -25.61 7.98
CA THR A 212 -9.38 -26.04 6.99
C THR A 212 -9.65 -27.42 6.41
N VAL A 213 -9.29 -27.59 5.14
CA VAL A 213 -9.20 -28.89 4.45
C VAL A 213 -7.80 -29.00 3.87
N VAL A 214 -7.06 -30.06 4.19
CA VAL A 214 -5.69 -30.27 3.71
C VAL A 214 -5.60 -31.60 2.96
N LEU A 215 -5.07 -31.57 1.74
CA LEU A 215 -4.66 -32.75 0.97
C LEU A 215 -3.12 -32.81 0.92
N SER A 216 -2.56 -33.83 1.55
CA SER A 216 -1.11 -34.06 1.60
C SER A 216 -0.62 -34.89 0.41
N SER A 217 0.66 -34.78 0.07
CA SER A 217 1.30 -35.61 -0.98
C SER A 217 1.23 -37.12 -0.69
N GLY A 218 1.10 -37.51 0.57
CA GLY A 218 0.85 -38.89 0.99
C GLY A 218 -0.57 -39.42 0.71
N GLY A 219 -1.47 -38.58 0.18
CA GLY A 219 -2.87 -38.92 -0.09
C GLY A 219 -3.82 -38.73 1.10
N GLU A 220 -3.31 -38.24 2.23
CA GLU A 220 -4.11 -37.94 3.42
C GLU A 220 -5.00 -36.72 3.20
N ILE A 221 -6.26 -36.80 3.62
CA ILE A 221 -7.19 -35.68 3.66
C ILE A 221 -7.52 -35.39 5.13
N VAL A 222 -7.18 -34.20 5.60
CA VAL A 222 -7.48 -33.73 6.95
C VAL A 222 -8.57 -32.66 6.89
N LEU A 223 -9.66 -32.89 7.62
CA LEU A 223 -10.79 -31.97 7.74
C LEU A 223 -10.80 -31.40 9.16
N SER A 224 -10.57 -30.09 9.29
CA SER A 224 -10.56 -29.38 10.58
C SER A 224 -11.66 -28.32 10.56
N PRO A 225 -12.84 -28.60 11.11
CA PRO A 225 -13.92 -27.63 11.17
C PRO A 225 -13.57 -26.51 12.17
N SER A 226 -14.25 -25.37 12.05
CA SER A 226 -14.14 -24.29 13.04
C SER A 226 -14.65 -24.75 14.41
N ASN A 227 -14.21 -24.07 15.48
CA ASN A 227 -14.53 -24.44 16.85
C ASN A 227 -16.05 -24.61 17.06
N GLY A 228 -16.43 -25.79 17.58
CA GLY A 228 -17.83 -26.14 17.87
C GLY A 228 -18.64 -26.56 16.65
N GLN A 229 -18.05 -26.63 15.46
CA GLN A 229 -18.71 -27.14 14.25
C GLN A 229 -18.29 -28.58 13.96
N PRO A 230 -19.23 -29.46 13.58
CA PRO A 230 -18.89 -30.81 13.14
C PRO A 230 -18.41 -30.81 11.67
N VAL A 231 -17.73 -31.88 11.28
CA VAL A 231 -17.63 -32.25 9.86
C VAL A 231 -18.93 -32.95 9.48
N GLN A 232 -19.68 -32.38 8.54
CA GLN A 232 -20.92 -32.96 8.03
C GLN A 232 -20.71 -33.46 6.60
N VAL A 233 -21.02 -34.73 6.35
CA VAL A 233 -21.11 -35.29 5.01
C VAL A 233 -22.57 -35.54 4.71
N ASN A 234 -23.10 -34.83 3.72
CA ASN A 234 -24.48 -34.98 3.27
C ASN A 234 -24.56 -36.03 2.16
N GLY A 235 -24.73 -37.29 2.56
CA GLY A 235 -24.82 -38.44 1.65
C GLY A 235 -24.18 -39.68 2.26
N ASP A 236 -24.26 -40.79 1.53
CA ASP A 236 -23.66 -42.06 1.95
C ASP A 236 -22.13 -41.99 1.88
N ILE A 237 -21.46 -42.54 2.90
CA ILE A 237 -20.00 -42.68 2.92
C ILE A 237 -19.68 -44.16 2.71
N ALA A 238 -19.09 -44.48 1.55
CA ALA A 238 -18.50 -45.79 1.32
C ALA A 238 -17.02 -45.79 1.70
N VAL A 239 -16.63 -46.61 2.68
CA VAL A 239 -15.23 -46.73 3.12
C VAL A 239 -14.67 -48.10 2.79
N SER A 240 -13.69 -48.15 1.89
CA SER A 240 -12.89 -49.35 1.61
C SER A 240 -11.68 -49.41 2.54
N GLY A 241 -11.92 -49.58 3.85
CA GLY A 241 -10.87 -49.50 4.87
C GLY A 241 -11.37 -49.56 6.30
N ARG A 242 -10.52 -49.22 7.26
CA ARG A 242 -10.89 -49.12 8.68
C ARG A 242 -11.35 -47.70 8.98
N VAL A 243 -12.37 -47.56 9.82
CA VAL A 243 -12.76 -46.29 10.42
C VAL A 243 -12.34 -46.31 11.88
N LEU A 244 -11.61 -45.29 12.33
CA LEU A 244 -11.15 -45.15 13.71
C LEU A 244 -11.76 -43.87 14.31
N VAL A 245 -12.35 -43.97 15.50
CA VAL A 245 -12.87 -42.84 16.28
C VAL A 245 -12.13 -42.79 17.61
N GLY A 246 -11.38 -41.72 17.87
CA GLY A 246 -10.52 -41.62 19.07
C GLY A 246 -9.48 -42.74 19.16
N GLY A 247 -9.06 -43.31 18.02
CA GLY A 247 -8.13 -44.45 17.94
C GLY A 247 -8.79 -45.82 18.03
N VAL A 248 -10.11 -45.91 18.25
CA VAL A 248 -10.85 -47.18 18.34
C VAL A 248 -11.51 -47.50 17.01
N GLN A 249 -11.37 -48.74 16.52
CA GLN A 249 -12.02 -49.16 15.28
C GLN A 249 -13.54 -49.24 15.47
N VAL A 250 -14.28 -48.59 14.56
CA VAL A 250 -15.74 -48.62 14.50
C VAL A 250 -16.19 -49.27 13.20
N SER A 251 -17.31 -49.99 13.27
CA SER A 251 -18.00 -50.51 12.08
C SER A 251 -18.99 -49.46 11.60
N VAL A 252 -18.86 -49.04 10.34
CA VAL A 252 -19.87 -48.23 9.66
C VAL A 252 -20.77 -49.21 8.88
N PRO A 253 -22.09 -49.21 9.12
CA PRO A 253 -23.03 -50.09 8.42
C PRO A 253 -23.16 -49.78 6.93
#